data_AF-A0A8T5TES5-F1
#
_entry.id   AF-A0A8T5TES5-F1
#
_cell.length_a   1.000
_cell.length_b   1.000
_cell.length_c   1.000
_cell.angle_alpha   90.00
_cell.angle_beta   90.00
_cell.angle_gamma   90.00
#
_symmetry.space_group_name_H-M   'P 1'
#
loop_
_entity.id
_entity.type
_entity.pdbx_description
1 polymer ?
#
loop_
_entity_poly.entity_id
_entity_poly.type
_entity_poly.pdbx_seq_one_letter_code
_entity_poly.pdbx_strand_id
1 'polypeptide(L)'
;MSKPTKEDASLMLQLIAMMKKDKVYQKAEIWTFTQYKAKDYEEFKKKYPVGSEGYGYMANMLGYGELVGTLVNNELLSEDLVYDLFGGMLWEKAKDVVHGLRKDWGRPRLYENFELMAMKYSTWAESHPPKL
;
A
#
# COMPACT_ATOMS: atom_id res chain seq x y z
N MET A 1 13.30 13.58 -9.76
CA MET A 1 12.55 12.67 -10.64
C MET A 1 12.17 13.39 -11.91
N SER A 2 12.07 12.69 -13.05
CA SER A 2 11.54 13.25 -14.28
C SER A 2 10.03 13.46 -14.19
N LYS A 3 9.50 14.43 -14.95
CA LYS A 3 8.07 14.69 -15.06
C LYS A 3 7.31 13.41 -15.46
N PRO A 4 6.12 13.13 -14.89
CA PRO A 4 5.32 11.96 -15.27
C PRO A 4 5.05 11.87 -16.78
N THR A 5 5.08 10.65 -17.31
CA THR A 5 4.90 10.35 -18.73
C THR A 5 3.53 9.73 -19.04
N LYS A 6 3.20 9.55 -20.32
CA LYS A 6 1.95 8.87 -20.73
C LYS A 6 2.03 7.37 -20.44
N GLU A 7 3.23 6.82 -20.46
CA GLU A 7 3.55 5.44 -20.14
C GLU A 7 3.31 5.18 -18.65
N ASP A 8 3.76 6.09 -17.76
CA ASP A 8 3.46 6.05 -16.33
C ASP A 8 1.95 6.02 -16.09
N ALA A 9 1.21 6.95 -16.72
CA ALA A 9 -0.24 7.02 -16.60
C ALA A 9 -0.91 5.74 -17.12
N SER A 10 -0.41 5.17 -18.22
CA SER A 10 -0.95 3.93 -18.78
C SER A 10 -0.74 2.74 -17.86
N LEU A 11 0.46 2.60 -17.28
CA LEU A 11 0.76 1.56 -16.30
C LEU A 11 -0.10 1.71 -15.05
N MET A 12 -0.24 2.94 -14.53
CA MET A 12 -1.08 3.22 -13.38
C MET A 12 -2.54 2.84 -13.63
N LEU A 13 -3.10 3.20 -14.79
CA LEU A 13 -4.46 2.84 -15.18
C LEU A 13 -4.63 1.32 -15.31
N GLN A 14 -3.63 0.61 -15.82
CA GLN A 14 -3.65 -0.86 -15.90
C GLN A 14 -3.68 -1.50 -14.51
N LEU A 15 -2.84 -1.03 -13.57
CA LEU A 15 -2.82 -1.52 -12.18
C LEU A 15 -4.17 -1.29 -11.50
N ILE A 16 -4.74 -0.09 -11.64
CA ILE A 16 -6.07 0.24 -11.10
C ILE A 16 -7.15 -0.63 -11.73
N ALA A 17 -7.14 -0.80 -13.06
CA ALA A 17 -8.12 -1.63 -13.75
C ALA A 17 -8.04 -3.09 -13.31
N MET A 18 -6.84 -3.63 -13.09
CA MET A 18 -6.64 -4.98 -12.57
C MET A 18 -7.26 -5.13 -11.17
N MET A 19 -6.96 -4.20 -10.25
CA MET A 19 -7.56 -4.20 -8.92
C MET A 19 -9.09 -4.07 -8.96
N LYS A 20 -9.61 -3.17 -9.80
CA LYS A 20 -11.05 -2.92 -9.89
C LYS A 20 -11.80 -4.04 -10.60
N LYS A 21 -11.15 -4.91 -11.38
CA LYS A 21 -11.81 -6.08 -11.98
C LYS A 21 -11.94 -7.26 -11.00
N ASP A 22 -11.04 -7.35 -10.03
CA ASP A 22 -11.05 -8.43 -9.06
C ASP A 22 -11.96 -8.09 -7.86
N LYS A 23 -13.00 -8.90 -7.67
CA LYS A 23 -13.97 -8.72 -6.57
C LYS A 23 -13.33 -8.88 -5.19
N VAL A 24 -12.26 -9.65 -5.06
CA VAL A 24 -11.53 -9.83 -3.80
C VAL A 24 -10.79 -8.53 -3.47
N TYR A 25 -10.09 -7.92 -4.43
CA TYR A 25 -9.43 -6.63 -4.22
C TYR A 25 -10.42 -5.51 -3.91
N GLN A 26 -11.56 -5.44 -4.61
CA GLN A 26 -12.61 -4.47 -4.28
C GLN A 26 -13.09 -4.60 -2.83
N LYS A 27 -13.36 -5.84 -2.38
CA LYS A 27 -13.77 -6.10 -0.99
C LYS A 27 -12.66 -5.75 0.00
N ALA A 28 -11.41 -6.08 -0.33
CA ALA A 28 -10.26 -5.78 0.50
C ALA A 28 -10.04 -4.27 0.69
N GLU A 29 -10.15 -3.50 -0.39
CA GLU A 29 -10.06 -2.04 -0.38
C GLU A 29 -11.17 -1.45 0.51
N ILE A 30 -12.44 -1.80 0.24
CA ILE A 30 -13.59 -1.33 1.03
C ILE A 30 -13.40 -1.68 2.50
N TRP A 31 -13.08 -2.94 2.80
CA TRP A 31 -12.87 -3.39 4.18
C TRP A 31 -11.73 -2.63 4.86
N THR A 32 -10.60 -2.41 4.19
CA THR A 32 -9.42 -1.74 4.77
C THR A 32 -9.72 -0.30 5.17
N PHE A 33 -10.49 0.43 4.36
CA PHE A 33 -10.78 1.84 4.63
C PHE A 33 -12.04 2.08 5.46
N THR A 34 -12.98 1.13 5.52
CA THR A 34 -14.28 1.33 6.20
C THR A 34 -14.52 0.45 7.43
N GLN A 35 -13.90 -0.74 7.49
CA GLN A 35 -14.21 -1.76 8.50
C GLN A 35 -13.01 -2.17 9.35
N TYR A 36 -11.80 -2.14 8.79
CA TYR A 36 -10.60 -2.53 9.49
C TYR A 36 -10.36 -1.67 10.73
N LYS A 37 -10.32 -2.34 11.89
CA LYS A 37 -10.15 -1.72 13.20
C LYS A 37 -9.24 -2.58 14.08
N ALA A 38 -7.95 -2.32 14.02
CA ALA A 38 -6.98 -2.75 15.02
C ALA A 38 -6.00 -1.60 15.26
N LYS A 39 -5.59 -1.41 16.52
CA LYS A 39 -4.68 -0.34 16.93
C LYS A 39 -3.21 -0.72 16.81
N ASP A 40 -2.94 -2.03 16.73
CA ASP A 40 -1.61 -2.61 16.67
C ASP A 40 -1.70 -4.03 16.07
N TYR A 41 -0.55 -4.65 15.87
CA TYR A 41 -0.45 -5.99 15.30
C TYR A 41 -1.04 -7.10 16.18
N GLU A 42 -0.95 -6.99 17.51
CA GLU A 42 -1.49 -8.01 18.42
C GLU A 42 -3.01 -8.02 18.39
N GLU A 43 -3.64 -6.85 18.35
CA GLU A 43 -5.07 -6.71 18.14
C GLU A 43 -5.49 -7.19 16.75
N PHE A 44 -4.67 -6.92 15.72
CA PHE A 44 -4.90 -7.45 14.37
C PHE A 44 -4.93 -8.99 14.38
N LYS A 45 -3.91 -9.65 14.94
CA LYS A 45 -3.86 -11.12 15.04
C LYS A 45 -5.07 -11.69 15.78
N LYS A 46 -5.51 -11.03 16.85
CA LYS A 46 -6.66 -11.47 17.65
C LYS A 46 -7.98 -11.34 16.89
N LYS A 47 -8.21 -10.22 16.21
CA LYS A 47 -9.48 -9.94 15.48
C LYS A 47 -9.54 -10.63 14.13
N TYR A 48 -8.39 -10.77 13.47
CA TYR A 48 -8.26 -11.26 12.11
C TYR A 48 -7.17 -12.34 12.07
N PRO A 49 -7.41 -13.50 12.70
CA PRO A 49 -6.43 -14.59 12.71
C PRO A 49 -6.15 -15.09 11.29
N VAL A 50 -5.00 -15.74 11.12
CA VAL A 50 -4.61 -16.38 9.85
C VAL A 50 -5.74 -17.31 9.38
N GLY A 51 -6.14 -17.17 8.11
CA GLY A 51 -7.27 -17.89 7.52
C GLY A 51 -8.62 -17.18 7.61
N SER A 52 -8.74 -16.10 8.39
CA SER A 52 -9.93 -15.24 8.36
C SER A 52 -9.98 -14.39 7.08
N GLU A 53 -11.19 -13.95 6.69
CA GLU A 53 -11.34 -13.02 5.56
C GLU A 53 -10.60 -11.71 5.78
N GLY A 54 -10.65 -11.14 6.99
CA GLY A 54 -9.94 -9.90 7.32
C GLY A 54 -8.43 -10.01 7.16
N TYR A 55 -7.85 -11.16 7.52
CA TYR A 55 -6.44 -11.44 7.26
C TYR A 55 -6.16 -11.48 5.76
N GLY A 56 -6.99 -12.17 4.99
CA GLY A 56 -6.87 -12.23 3.52
C GLY A 56 -7.00 -10.85 2.85
N TYR A 57 -7.95 -10.03 3.31
CA TYR A 57 -8.12 -8.66 2.82
C TYR A 57 -6.90 -7.79 3.09
N MET A 58 -6.38 -7.81 4.32
CA MET A 58 -5.16 -7.07 4.65
C MET A 58 -3.98 -7.58 3.81
N ALA A 59 -3.76 -8.90 3.73
CA ALA A 59 -2.68 -9.49 2.93
C ALA A 59 -2.72 -9.07 1.45
N ASN A 60 -3.91 -9.01 0.83
CA ASN A 60 -4.07 -8.52 -0.53
C ASN A 60 -3.66 -7.05 -0.66
N MET A 61 -4.07 -6.20 0.27
CA MET A 61 -3.70 -4.78 0.25
C MET A 61 -2.20 -4.56 0.49
N LEU A 62 -1.57 -5.35 1.36
CA LEU A 62 -0.12 -5.31 1.55
C LEU A 62 0.63 -5.74 0.29
N GLY A 63 0.16 -6.80 -0.38
CA GLY A 63 0.72 -7.25 -1.65
C GLY A 63 0.61 -6.18 -2.75
N TYR A 64 -0.51 -5.44 -2.79
CA TYR A 64 -0.66 -4.31 -3.70
C TYR A 64 0.32 -3.16 -3.36
N GLY A 65 0.43 -2.79 -2.09
CA GLY A 65 1.40 -1.78 -1.65
C GLY A 65 2.84 -2.15 -2.03
N GLU A 66 3.20 -3.43 -1.91
CA GLU A 66 4.53 -3.92 -2.28
C GLU A 66 4.76 -3.92 -3.79
N LEU A 67 3.76 -4.27 -4.59
CA LEU A 67 3.83 -4.19 -6.05
C LEU A 67 4.07 -2.74 -6.50
N VAL A 68 3.27 -1.79 -6.01
CA VAL A 68 3.43 -0.37 -6.38
C VAL A 68 4.75 0.18 -5.87
N GLY A 69 5.10 -0.11 -4.62
CA GLY A 69 6.39 0.29 -4.04
C GLY A 69 7.57 -0.24 -4.85
N THR A 70 7.50 -1.47 -5.34
CA THR A 70 8.55 -2.05 -6.18
C THR A 70 8.72 -1.26 -7.47
N LEU A 71 7.62 -0.91 -8.15
CA LEU A 71 7.68 -0.14 -9.40
C LEU A 71 8.22 1.27 -9.18
N VAL A 72 7.75 1.95 -8.13
CA VAL A 72 8.18 3.31 -7.78
C VAL A 72 9.65 3.33 -7.38
N ASN A 73 10.10 2.41 -6.51
CA ASN A 73 11.49 2.37 -6.05
C ASN A 73 12.50 2.00 -7.14
N ASN A 74 12.05 1.42 -8.24
CA ASN A 74 12.87 1.10 -9.41
C ASN A 74 12.68 2.11 -10.56
N GLU A 75 12.04 3.25 -10.32
CA GLU A 75 11.82 4.31 -11.33
C GLU A 75 11.03 3.85 -12.56
N LEU A 76 10.21 2.80 -12.42
CA LEU A 76 9.34 2.26 -13.48
C LEU A 76 7.94 2.87 -13.47
N LEU A 77 7.58 3.55 -12.38
CA LEU A 77 6.33 4.27 -12.21
C LEU A 77 6.61 5.58 -11.47
N SER A 78 6.16 6.69 -12.04
CA SER A 78 6.27 8.01 -11.42
C SER A 78 5.73 8.05 -9.98
N GLU A 79 6.59 8.45 -9.03
CA GLU A 79 6.21 8.62 -7.63
C GLU A 79 5.21 9.77 -7.45
N ASP A 80 5.34 10.86 -8.22
CA ASP A 80 4.42 12.00 -8.18
C ASP A 80 2.97 11.56 -8.47
N LEU A 81 2.75 10.73 -9.50
CA LEU A 81 1.41 10.22 -9.81
C LEU A 81 0.85 9.34 -8.69
N VAL A 82 1.67 8.46 -8.14
CA VAL A 82 1.29 7.56 -7.06
C VAL A 82 0.93 8.36 -5.80
N TYR A 83 1.76 9.34 -5.44
CA TYR A 83 1.56 10.15 -4.25
C TYR A 83 0.39 11.12 -4.39
N ASP A 84 0.22 11.78 -5.53
CA ASP A 84 -0.94 12.65 -5.78
C ASP A 84 -2.28 11.87 -5.73
N LEU A 85 -2.30 10.60 -6.17
CA LEU A 85 -3.53 9.80 -6.21
C LEU A 85 -3.85 9.07 -4.90
N PHE A 86 -2.84 8.45 -4.28
CA PHE A 86 -3.05 7.55 -3.14
C PHE A 86 -2.56 8.13 -1.80
N GLY A 87 -1.63 9.08 -1.84
CA GLY A 87 -0.94 9.58 -0.66
C GLY A 87 -0.33 8.47 0.22
N GLY A 88 -0.30 8.71 1.53
CA GLY A 88 0.19 7.75 2.54
C GLY A 88 -0.89 6.91 3.23
N MET A 89 -2.16 7.05 2.84
CA MET A 89 -3.29 6.54 3.66
C MET A 89 -3.27 5.03 3.86
N LEU A 90 -2.87 4.26 2.83
CA LEU A 90 -2.78 2.81 2.94
C LEU A 90 -1.68 2.39 3.93
N TRP A 91 -0.52 3.07 3.88
CA TRP A 91 0.58 2.77 4.80
C TRP A 91 0.19 3.03 6.25
N GLU A 92 -0.49 4.15 6.52
CA GLU A 92 -0.98 4.45 7.87
C GLU A 92 -1.93 3.38 8.44
N LYS A 93 -2.70 2.71 7.58
CA LYS A 93 -3.54 1.56 7.97
C LYS A 93 -2.74 0.27 8.18
N ALA A 94 -1.64 0.11 7.46
CA ALA A 94 -0.95 -1.16 7.31
C ALA A 94 0.34 -1.31 8.14
N LYS A 95 1.00 -0.20 8.53
CA LYS A 95 2.37 -0.20 9.06
C LYS A 95 2.59 -1.17 10.23
N ASP A 96 1.69 -1.16 11.21
CA ASP A 96 1.84 -2.03 12.40
C ASP A 96 1.73 -3.52 12.01
N VAL A 97 0.84 -3.84 11.05
CA VAL A 97 0.68 -5.19 10.53
C VAL A 97 1.92 -5.62 9.74
N VAL A 98 2.47 -4.74 8.91
CA VAL A 98 3.70 -5.00 8.15
C VAL A 98 4.87 -5.29 9.10
N HIS A 99 5.11 -4.42 10.08
CA HIS A 99 6.19 -4.58 11.06
C HIS A 99 6.03 -5.85 11.89
N GLY A 100 4.79 -6.13 12.31
CA GLY A 100 4.44 -7.34 13.05
C GLY A 100 4.68 -8.62 12.26
N LEU A 101 4.13 -8.72 11.05
CA LEU A 101 4.32 -9.87 10.17
C LEU A 101 5.80 -10.11 9.86
N ARG A 102 6.55 -9.03 9.59
CA ARG A 102 7.99 -9.10 9.31
C ARG A 102 8.76 -9.73 10.47
N LYS A 103 8.44 -9.32 11.70
CA LYS A 103 9.04 -9.86 12.93
C LYS A 103 8.62 -11.31 13.16
N ASP A 104 7.32 -11.61 13.13
CA ASP A 104 6.79 -12.95 13.42
C ASP A 104 7.28 -13.99 12.42
N TRP A 105 7.48 -13.60 11.16
CA TRP A 105 7.95 -14.53 10.11
C TRP A 105 9.47 -14.58 9.99
N GLY A 106 10.21 -13.73 10.71
CA GLY A 106 11.67 -13.65 10.59
C GLY A 106 12.13 -13.26 9.18
N ARG A 107 11.35 -12.46 8.45
CA ARG A 107 11.61 -12.10 7.06
C ARG A 107 11.92 -10.61 6.93
N PRO A 108 13.16 -10.15 7.12
CA PRO A 108 13.49 -8.72 7.22
C PRO A 108 13.10 -7.89 5.99
N ARG A 109 13.04 -8.50 4.80
CA ARG A 109 12.68 -7.83 3.54
C ARG A 109 11.18 -7.86 3.22
N LEU A 110 10.34 -8.42 4.11
CA LEU A 110 8.91 -8.51 3.86
C LEU A 110 8.29 -7.11 3.80
N TYR A 111 7.65 -6.81 2.66
CA TYR A 111 7.02 -5.53 2.34
C TYR A 111 7.96 -4.31 2.42
N GLU A 112 9.27 -4.52 2.17
CA GLU A 112 10.26 -3.45 2.27
C GLU A 112 10.05 -2.34 1.23
N ASN A 113 9.57 -2.67 0.04
CA ASN A 113 9.37 -1.67 -1.00
C ASN A 113 8.16 -0.81 -0.70
N PHE A 114 7.11 -1.39 -0.12
CA PHE A 114 5.96 -0.63 0.35
C PHE A 114 6.37 0.38 1.43
N GLU A 115 7.13 -0.06 2.43
CA GLU A 115 7.61 0.82 3.49
C GLU A 115 8.55 1.92 2.95
N LEU A 116 9.49 1.56 2.08
CA LEU A 116 10.41 2.53 1.48
C LEU A 116 9.68 3.60 0.67
N MET A 117 8.68 3.19 -0.13
CA MET A 117 7.83 4.13 -0.86
C MET A 117 7.04 5.04 0.09
N ALA A 118 6.50 4.48 1.18
CA ALA A 118 5.76 5.27 2.16
C ALA A 118 6.64 6.28 2.92
N MET A 119 7.89 5.92 3.22
CA MET A 119 8.85 6.86 3.81
C MET A 119 9.18 8.00 2.84
N LYS A 120 9.38 7.69 1.55
CA LYS A 120 9.62 8.70 0.51
C LYS A 120 8.44 9.67 0.36
N TYR A 121 7.20 9.19 0.50
CA TYR A 121 6.01 10.04 0.48
C TYR A 121 6.07 11.16 1.52
N SER A 122 6.55 10.90 2.75
CA SER A 122 6.65 11.94 3.78
C SER A 122 7.58 13.08 3.35
N THR A 123 8.75 12.77 2.79
CA THR A 123 9.68 13.77 2.25
C THR A 123 9.11 14.46 1.02
N TRP A 124 8.42 13.72 0.14
CA TRP A 124 7.77 14.28 -1.04
C TRP A 124 6.71 15.33 -0.65
N ALA A 125 5.88 15.03 0.35
CA ALA A 125 4.79 15.89 0.80
C ALA A 125 5.27 17.25 1.35
N GLU A 126 6.47 17.30 1.95
CA GLU A 126 7.08 18.57 2.41
C GLU A 126 7.41 19.52 1.25
N SER A 127 7.78 18.96 0.09
CA SER A 127 8.11 19.73 -1.12
C SER A 127 6.91 19.93 -2.06
N HIS A 128 5.78 19.26 -1.80
CA HIS A 128 4.55 19.31 -2.59
C HIS A 128 3.35 19.66 -1.68
N PRO A 129 3.28 20.90 -1.16
CA PRO A 129 2.19 21.30 -0.28
C PRO A 129 0.83 21.21 -1.00
N PRO A 130 -0.28 21.15 -0.26
CA PRO A 130 -1.63 21.17 -0.84
C PRO A 130 -1.80 22.28 -1.87
N LYS A 131 -2.41 21.92 -3.01
CA LYS A 131 -2.62 22.81 -4.15
C LYS A 131 -3.77 23.81 -3.93
N LEU A 132 -4.55 23.64 -2.86
CA LEU A 132 -5.71 24.44 -2.45
C LEU A 132 -5.66 24.71 -0.94
#